data_AF-A0A7Y5SGD5-F1
#
_entry.id   AF-A0A7Y5SGD5-F1
#
_cell.length_a   1.000
_cell.length_b   1.000
_cell.length_c   1.000
_cell.angle_alpha   90.00
_cell.angle_beta   90.00
_cell.angle_gamma   90.00
#
_symmetry.space_group_name_H-M   'P 1'
#
loop_
_entity.id
_entity.type
_entity.pdbx_description
1 polymer ?
#
loop_
_entity_poly.entity_id
_entity_poly.type
_entity_poly.pdbx_seq_one_letter_code
_entity_poly.pdbx_strand_id
1 'polypeptide(L)'
;MTDLQTADVRNAETVHRWLASRLDLWGRKALTDDLVETLTRFCQRIGKAPDEMVDDCLRPGKDRDVYVLRTRARREYMEQIEAFEAETGSRDQANIVRSFLIHNGVAMNPNLLP
;
A
#
# COMPACT_ATOMS: atom_id res chain seq x y z
N MET A 1 -13.85 9.59 -11.94
CA MET A 1 -12.52 8.98 -11.76
C MET A 1 -11.58 10.09 -11.33
N THR A 2 -11.02 9.99 -10.13
CA THR A 2 -9.97 10.92 -9.69
C THR A 2 -8.74 10.64 -10.56
N ASP A 3 -8.31 11.63 -11.34
CA ASP A 3 -7.10 11.52 -12.16
C ASP A 3 -5.89 11.67 -11.23
N LEU A 4 -5.56 10.59 -10.51
CA LEU A 4 -4.43 10.56 -9.57
C LEU A 4 -3.14 10.59 -10.38
N GLN A 5 -2.37 11.66 -10.24
CA GLN A 5 -1.08 11.77 -10.89
C GLN A 5 0.04 11.16 -10.05
N THR A 6 1.12 10.72 -10.70
CA THR A 6 2.31 10.20 -10.01
C THR A 6 2.86 11.18 -8.96
N ALA A 7 2.72 12.49 -9.20
CA ALA A 7 3.12 13.52 -8.24
C ALA A 7 2.29 13.47 -6.95
N ASP A 8 0.97 13.29 -7.06
CA ASP A 8 0.08 13.18 -5.91
C ASP A 8 0.43 11.94 -5.06
N VAL A 9 0.65 10.80 -5.74
CA VAL A 9 1.06 9.55 -5.09
C VAL A 9 2.41 9.71 -4.42
N ARG A 10 3.39 10.34 -5.08
CA ARG A 10 4.73 10.55 -4.51
C ARG A 10 4.72 11.41 -3.25
N ASN A 11 3.83 12.40 -3.20
CA ASN A 11 3.76 13.38 -2.10
C ASN A 11 2.93 12.91 -0.90
N ALA A 12 2.24 11.77 -1.01
CA ALA A 12 1.44 11.20 0.08
C ALA A 12 2.32 10.83 1.29
N GLU A 13 1.82 11.07 2.50
CA GLU A 13 2.59 10.85 3.74
C GLU A 13 2.95 9.37 3.90
N THR A 14 1.99 8.48 3.61
CA THR A 14 2.18 7.04 3.68
C THR A 14 3.22 6.53 2.67
N VAL A 15 3.39 7.21 1.53
CA VAL A 15 4.41 6.90 0.54
C VAL A 15 5.79 7.36 1.02
N HIS A 16 5.90 8.55 1.59
CA HIS A 16 7.15 8.99 2.23
C HIS A 16 7.60 8.03 3.33
N ARG A 17 6.67 7.61 4.21
CA ARG A 17 6.94 6.64 5.28
C ARG A 17 7.42 5.30 4.72
N TRP A 18 6.79 4.81 3.66
CA TRP A 18 7.18 3.58 2.99
C TRP A 18 8.58 3.68 2.39
N LEU A 19 8.85 4.72 1.60
CA LEU A 19 10.17 4.91 0.96
C LEU A 19 11.28 5.12 2.00
N ALA A 20 11.02 5.87 3.07
CA ALA A 20 11.95 6.03 4.19
C ALA A 20 12.26 4.68 4.87
N SER A 21 11.23 3.86 5.11
CA SER A 21 11.41 2.52 5.69
C SER A 21 12.23 1.59 4.79
N ARG A 22 12.01 1.65 3.47
CA ARG A 22 12.82 0.87 2.50
C ARG A 22 14.27 1.34 2.47
N LEU A 23 14.48 2.65 2.53
CA LEU A 23 15.83 3.25 2.57
C LEU A 23 16.59 2.81 3.82
N ASP A 24 15.93 2.80 4.98
CA ASP A 24 16.54 2.39 6.25
C ASP A 24 16.95 0.91 6.25
N LEU A 25 16.06 0.02 5.76
CA LEU A 25 16.31 -1.42 5.78
C LEU A 25 17.29 -1.91 4.71
N TRP A 26 17.29 -1.30 3.52
CA TRP A 26 17.99 -1.86 2.35
C TRP A 26 18.88 -0.85 1.60
N GLY A 27 18.91 0.41 2.03
CA GLY A 27 19.68 1.48 1.41
C GLY A 27 19.10 1.97 0.07
N ARG A 28 19.80 2.91 -0.56
CA ARG A 28 19.32 3.62 -1.76
C ARG A 28 19.01 2.72 -2.95
N LYS A 29 19.67 1.56 -3.08
CA LYS A 29 19.40 0.57 -4.14
C LYS A 29 17.98 0.01 -4.13
N ALA A 30 17.28 0.12 -3.00
CA ALA A 30 15.91 -0.36 -2.85
C ALA A 30 14.84 0.67 -3.22
N LEU A 31 15.26 1.87 -3.67
CA LEU A 31 14.41 2.94 -4.18
C LEU A 31 14.50 2.97 -5.71
N THR A 32 13.66 2.18 -6.37
CA THR A 32 13.55 2.18 -7.83
C THR A 32 12.38 3.06 -8.27
N ASP A 33 12.47 3.64 -9.48
CA ASP A 33 11.38 4.45 -10.03
C ASP A 33 10.08 3.65 -10.19
N ASP A 34 10.21 2.34 -10.46
CA ASP A 34 9.10 1.39 -10.58
C ASP A 34 8.18 1.34 -9.33
N LEU A 35 8.69 1.67 -8.14
CA LEU A 35 7.91 1.61 -6.90
C LEU A 35 6.70 2.54 -6.95
N VAL A 36 6.97 3.82 -7.21
CA VAL A 36 5.95 4.86 -7.22
C VAL A 36 5.09 4.73 -8.47
N GLU A 37 5.67 4.35 -9.60
CA GLU A 37 4.91 4.11 -10.83
C GLU A 37 3.91 2.96 -10.66
N THR A 38 4.34 1.82 -10.12
CA THR A 38 3.46 0.67 -9.85
C THR A 38 2.36 1.02 -8.88
N LEU A 39 2.70 1.71 -7.77
CA LEU A 39 1.69 2.15 -6.81
C LEU A 39 0.70 3.12 -7.45
N THR A 40 1.16 4.03 -8.31
CA THR A 40 0.29 4.98 -9.04
C THR A 40 -0.70 4.24 -9.93
N ARG A 41 -0.24 3.26 -10.72
CA ARG A 41 -1.12 2.44 -11.57
C ARG A 41 -2.17 1.69 -10.74
N PHE A 42 -1.77 1.13 -9.59
CA PHE A 42 -2.71 0.48 -8.68
C PHE A 42 -3.75 1.47 -8.13
N CYS A 43 -3.32 2.62 -7.62
CA CYS A 43 -4.19 3.68 -7.10
C CYS A 43 -5.20 4.17 -8.15
N GLN A 44 -4.75 4.37 -9.39
CA GLN A 44 -5.62 4.74 -10.52
C GLN A 44 -6.64 3.65 -10.82
N ARG A 45 -6.21 2.38 -10.84
CA ARG A 45 -7.09 1.23 -11.08
C ARG A 45 -8.25 1.15 -10.08
N ILE A 46 -7.96 1.35 -8.79
CA ILE A 46 -8.97 1.24 -7.73
C ILE A 46 -9.64 2.57 -7.38
N GLY A 47 -9.18 3.68 -7.96
CA GLY A 47 -9.70 5.03 -7.72
C GLY A 47 -9.48 5.53 -6.29
N LYS A 48 -8.35 5.18 -5.66
CA LYS A 48 -8.03 5.53 -4.26
C LYS A 48 -6.61 6.06 -4.14
N ALA A 49 -6.43 7.14 -3.38
CA ALA A 49 -5.12 7.67 -3.04
C ALA A 49 -4.40 6.78 -1.99
N PRO A 50 -3.06 6.83 -1.90
CA PRO A 50 -2.30 6.00 -0.97
C PRO A 50 -2.72 6.15 0.50
N ASP A 51 -2.94 7.39 0.95
CA ASP A 51 -3.34 7.67 2.34
C ASP A 51 -4.75 7.10 2.63
N GLU A 52 -5.69 7.22 1.68
CA GLU A 52 -7.04 6.63 1.81
C GLU A 52 -6.99 5.10 1.95
N MET A 53 -6.07 4.43 1.24
CA MET A 53 -5.92 2.98 1.34
C MET A 53 -5.50 2.53 2.75
N VAL A 54 -4.61 3.30 3.37
CA VAL A 54 -4.13 3.02 4.73
C VAL A 54 -5.22 3.34 5.75
N ASP A 55 -5.91 4.46 5.61
CA ASP A 55 -7.01 4.89 6.49
C ASP A 55 -8.25 3.99 6.39
N ASP A 56 -8.52 3.41 5.22
CA ASP A 56 -9.57 2.41 5.06
C ASP A 56 -9.25 1.17 5.92
N CYS A 57 -7.97 0.79 5.99
CA CYS A 57 -7.50 -0.40 6.70
C CYS A 57 -7.26 -0.18 8.20
N LEU A 58 -6.93 1.03 8.64
CA LEU A 58 -6.54 1.32 10.01
C LEU A 58 -7.49 2.33 10.65
N ARG A 59 -7.82 2.12 11.93
CA ARG A 59 -8.56 3.12 12.72
C ARG A 59 -7.90 3.31 14.07
N PRO A 60 -8.04 4.49 14.71
CA PRO A 60 -7.64 4.66 16.09
C PRO A 60 -8.35 3.65 17.01
N GLY A 61 -7.56 3.06 17.91
CA GLY A 61 -8.01 2.20 18.99
C GLY A 61 -8.58 2.97 20.17
N LYS A 62 -8.85 2.27 21.28
CA LYS A 62 -9.30 2.91 22.54
C LYS A 62 -8.20 3.78 23.14
N ASP A 63 -6.96 3.33 23.04
CA ASP A 63 -5.78 4.14 23.30
C ASP A 63 -5.36 4.82 22.00
N ARG A 64 -5.21 6.15 22.03
CA ARG A 64 -4.96 6.97 20.84
C ARG A 64 -3.67 6.60 20.10
N ASP A 65 -2.76 5.90 20.77
CA ASP A 65 -1.46 5.47 20.23
C ASP A 65 -1.49 4.08 19.59
N VAL A 66 -2.65 3.39 19.60
CA VAL A 66 -2.80 2.06 19.02
C VAL A 66 -3.76 2.10 17.85
N TYR A 67 -3.33 1.62 16.68
CA TYR A 67 -4.21 1.41 15.54
C TYR A 67 -4.82 0.01 15.55
N VAL A 68 -6.09 -0.08 15.17
CA VAL A 68 -6.83 -1.34 15.00
C VAL A 68 -7.04 -1.60 13.52
N LEU A 69 -6.65 -2.79 13.07
CA LEU A 69 -6.82 -3.27 11.72
C LEU A 69 -8.29 -3.61 11.42
N ARG A 70 -8.82 -3.08 10.32
CA ARG A 70 -10.15 -3.40 9.79
C ARG A 70 -10.04 -4.60 8.85
N THR A 71 -10.27 -5.80 9.38
CA THR A 71 -10.11 -7.07 8.65
C THR A 71 -10.87 -7.12 7.32
N ARG A 72 -12.08 -6.55 7.26
CA ARG A 72 -12.88 -6.50 6.03
C ARG A 72 -12.21 -5.63 4.94
N ALA A 73 -11.88 -4.38 5.27
CA ALA A 73 -11.22 -3.47 4.32
C ALA A 73 -9.90 -4.05 3.82
N ARG A 74 -9.10 -4.59 4.74
CA ARG A 74 -7.85 -5.31 4.41
C ARG A 74 -8.09 -6.44 3.40
N ARG A 75 -9.11 -7.27 3.61
CA ARG A 75 -9.44 -8.38 2.69
C ARG A 75 -9.82 -7.86 1.30
N GLU A 76 -10.62 -6.79 1.23
CA GLU A 76 -10.97 -6.14 -0.03
C GLU A 76 -9.70 -5.67 -0.77
N TYR A 77 -8.72 -5.07 -0.06
CA TYR A 77 -7.44 -4.71 -0.68
C TYR A 77 -6.59 -5.91 -1.13
N MET A 78 -6.62 -7.04 -0.40
CA MET A 78 -5.95 -8.26 -0.85
C MET A 78 -6.55 -8.77 -2.16
N GLU A 79 -7.87 -8.82 -2.26
CA GLU A 79 -8.59 -9.24 -3.47
C GLU A 79 -8.28 -8.30 -4.65
N GLN A 80 -8.18 -6.98 -4.40
CA GLN A 80 -7.78 -6.01 -5.43
C GLN A 80 -6.32 -6.19 -5.89
N ILE A 81 -5.40 -6.54 -4.99
CA ILE A 81 -4.01 -6.83 -5.33
C ILE A 81 -3.91 -8.11 -6.16
N GLU A 82 -4.67 -9.15 -5.81
CA GLU A 82 -4.74 -10.40 -6.59
C GLU A 82 -5.29 -10.15 -8.00
N ALA A 83 -6.32 -9.32 -8.14
CA ALA A 83 -6.83 -8.91 -9.44
C ALA A 83 -5.80 -8.10 -10.25
N PHE A 84 -5.08 -7.17 -9.60
CA PHE A 84 -3.99 -6.41 -10.23
C PHE A 84 -2.83 -7.32 -10.67
N GLU A 85 -2.48 -8.34 -9.89
CA GLU A 85 -1.48 -9.36 -10.25
C GLU A 85 -1.91 -10.12 -11.50
N ALA A 86 -3.18 -10.54 -11.57
CA ALA A 86 -3.73 -11.24 -12.71
C ALA A 86 -3.77 -10.37 -13.99
N GLU A 87 -4.13 -9.09 -13.86
CA GLU A 87 -4.19 -8.14 -14.97
C GLU A 87 -2.80 -7.79 -15.52
N THR A 88 -1.82 -7.60 -14.65
CA THR A 88 -0.44 -7.23 -15.05
C THR A 88 0.42 -8.43 -15.42
N GLY A 89 0.03 -9.64 -15.00
CA GLY A 89 0.87 -10.83 -15.08
C GLY A 89 2.16 -10.72 -14.26
N SER A 90 2.25 -9.77 -13.32
CA SER A 90 3.47 -9.43 -12.60
C SER A 90 3.29 -9.53 -11.09
N ARG A 91 3.80 -10.64 -10.54
CA ARG A 91 3.86 -10.85 -9.09
C ARG A 91 4.73 -9.81 -8.38
N ASP A 92 5.78 -9.32 -9.04
CA ASP A 92 6.65 -8.29 -8.48
C ASP A 92 5.92 -6.97 -8.31
N GLN A 93 5.11 -6.55 -9.29
CA GLN A 93 4.27 -5.36 -9.15
C GLN A 93 3.26 -5.50 -8.01
N ALA A 94 2.61 -6.67 -7.89
CA ALA A 94 1.71 -6.93 -6.76
C ALA A 94 2.45 -6.90 -5.41
N ASN A 95 3.68 -7.40 -5.35
CA ASN A 95 4.51 -7.35 -4.14
C ASN A 95 4.95 -5.92 -3.76
N ILE A 96 5.11 -5.02 -4.73
CA ILE A 96 5.34 -3.60 -4.47
C ILE A 96 4.15 -3.01 -3.70
N VAL A 97 2.92 -3.27 -4.16
CA VAL A 97 1.69 -2.79 -3.48
C VAL A 97 1.55 -3.41 -2.08
N ARG A 98 1.82 -4.72 -1.93
CA ARG A 98 1.84 -5.37 -0.61
C ARG A 98 2.87 -4.74 0.32
N SER A 99 4.07 -4.46 -0.19
CA SER A 99 5.14 -3.80 0.58
C SER A 99 4.68 -2.44 1.08
N PHE A 100 4.08 -1.62 0.22
CA PHE A 100 3.54 -0.31 0.61
C PHE A 100 2.59 -0.43 1.81
N LEU A 101 1.63 -1.35 1.77
CA LEU A 101 0.65 -1.56 2.84
C LEU A 101 1.29 -2.10 4.12
N ILE A 102 2.22 -3.05 4.02
CA ILE A 102 2.93 -3.64 5.17
C ILE A 102 3.75 -2.59 5.91
N HIS A 103 4.50 -1.74 5.20
CA HIS A 103 5.30 -0.68 5.83
C HIS A 103 4.45 0.43 6.45
N ASN A 104 3.17 0.50 6.09
CA ASN A 104 2.19 1.39 6.72
C ASN A 104 1.35 0.69 7.81
N GLY A 105 1.74 -0.51 8.25
CA GLY A 105 1.10 -1.23 9.35
C GLY A 105 -0.10 -2.09 8.96
N VAL A 106 -0.43 -2.17 7.67
CA VAL A 106 -1.49 -3.05 7.16
C VAL A 106 -0.86 -4.41 6.83
N ALA A 107 -0.99 -5.36 7.75
CA ALA A 107 -0.40 -6.68 7.57
C ALA A 107 -1.03 -7.43 6.38
N MET A 108 -0.26 -7.81 5.36
CA MET A 108 -0.77 -8.44 4.12
C MET A 108 -0.43 -9.93 3.97
N ASN A 109 -0.07 -10.62 5.05
CA ASN A 109 0.11 -12.07 5.02
C ASN A 109 -1.23 -12.80 4.86
N PRO A 110 -1.35 -13.79 3.97
CA PRO A 110 -2.60 -14.54 3.78
C PRO A 110 -3.07 -15.25 5.06
N ASN A 111 -2.16 -15.54 5.99
CA ASN A 111 -2.44 -16.15 7.28
C ASN A 111 -2.14 -15.17 8.41
N LEU A 112 -3.11 -14.35 8.79
CA LEU A 112 -3.26 -13.93 10.18
C LEU A 112 -4.25 -14.91 10.78
N LEU A 113 -3.73 -15.95 11.43
CA LEU A 113 -4.54 -16.92 12.17
C LEU A 113 -5.40 -16.16 13.21
N PRO A 114 -6.60 -16.68 13.53
CA PRO A 114 -7.47 -16.12 14.57
C PRO A 114 -6.78 -16.03 15.94
#